data_AF-A0A2E7JG29-F1
#
_entry.id   AF-A0A2E7JG29-F1
#
_cell.length_a   1.000
_cell.length_b   1.000
_cell.length_c   1.000
_cell.angle_alpha   90.00
_cell.angle_beta   90.00
_cell.angle_gamma   90.00
#
_symmetry.space_group_name_H-M   'P 1'
#
loop_
_entity.id
_entity.type
_entity.pdbx_description
1 polymer ?
#
loop_
_entity_poly.entity_id
_entity_poly.type
_entity_poly.pdbx_seq_one_letter_code
_entity_poly.pdbx_strand_id
1 'polypeptide(L)' 'MSANAGELFETMKYRLQMQNEGITNPPSSVKAATEVLVEKLASIDATESIEVSFGNGTKVKYIRSSTGEVLAEINEG' A
#
# COMPACT_ATOMS: atom_id res chain seq x y z
N MET A 1 -0.59 -12.57 4.10
CA MET A 1 0.78 -12.45 3.53
C MET A 1 1.50 -11.39 4.34
N SER A 2 2.84 -11.39 4.42
CA SER A 2 3.58 -10.26 4.97
C SER A 2 4.72 -9.85 4.04
N ALA A 3 5.09 -8.58 4.12
CA ALA A 3 6.23 -7.99 3.43
C ALA A 3 6.98 -7.05 4.37
N ASN A 4 8.25 -6.82 4.09
CA ASN A 4 9.05 -5.82 4.76
C ASN A 4 8.61 -4.41 4.32
N ALA A 5 8.55 -3.44 5.25
CA ALA A 5 8.09 -2.08 4.97
C ALA A 5 8.91 -1.38 3.89
N GLY A 6 10.24 -1.55 3.88
CA GLY A 6 11.13 -1.00 2.86
C GLY A 6 10.89 -1.60 1.47
N GLU A 7 10.77 -2.92 1.36
CA GLU A 7 10.47 -3.59 0.09
C GLU A 7 9.10 -3.19 -0.46
N LEU A 8 8.11 -3.10 0.43
CA LEU A 8 6.76 -2.67 0.07
C LEU A 8 6.74 -1.19 -0.34
N PHE A 9 7.49 -0.34 0.32
CA PHE A 9 7.62 1.09 -0.01
C PHE A 9 8.11 1.27 -1.45
N GLU A 10 9.24 0.65 -1.81
CA GLU A 10 9.79 0.78 -3.17
C GLU A 10 8.83 0.23 -4.23
N THR A 11 8.17 -0.89 -3.94
CA THR A 11 7.16 -1.47 -4.84
C THR A 11 5.97 -0.51 -5.05
N MET A 12 5.42 0.04 -3.98
CA MET A 12 4.23 0.91 -4.06
C MET A 12 4.57 2.29 -4.62
N LYS A 13 5.78 2.81 -4.35
CA LYS A 13 6.31 4.04 -4.94
C LYS A 13 6.44 3.92 -6.45
N TYR A 14 6.97 2.80 -6.95
CA TYR A 14 7.04 2.54 -8.40
C TYR A 14 5.64 2.46 -9.02
N ARG A 15 4.70 1.76 -8.37
CA ARG A 15 3.30 1.71 -8.83
C ARG A 15 2.66 3.10 -8.88
N LEU A 16 2.86 3.92 -7.85
CA LEU A 16 2.35 5.28 -7.80
C LEU A 16 2.94 6.14 -8.92
N GLN A 17 4.23 6.00 -9.21
CA GLN A 17 4.87 6.69 -10.33
C GLN A 17 4.20 6.31 -11.66
N MET A 18 3.99 5.02 -11.93
CA MET A 18 3.29 4.57 -13.14
C MET A 18 1.85 5.11 -13.25
N GLN A 19 1.16 5.28 -12.12
CA GLN A 19 -0.19 5.87 -12.08
C GLN A 19 -0.16 7.39 -12.33
N ASN A 20 0.89 8.08 -11.86
CA ASN A 20 1.10 9.50 -12.10
C ASN A 20 1.46 9.80 -13.56
N GLU A 21 2.24 8.92 -14.18
CA GLU A 21 2.65 9.01 -15.58
C GLU A 21 1.55 8.53 -16.55
N GLY A 22 0.45 7.96 -16.05
CA GLY A 22 -0.65 7.44 -16.86
C GLY A 22 -0.33 6.12 -17.57
N ILE A 23 0.78 5.45 -17.22
CA ILE A 23 1.12 4.10 -17.72
C ILE A 23 0.07 3.09 -17.24
N THR A 24 -0.39 3.27 -16.00
CA THR A 24 -1.57 2.57 -15.48
C THR A 24 -2.64 3.59 -15.14
N ASN A 25 -3.91 3.19 -15.30
CA ASN A 25 -5.05 4.08 -15.08
C ASN A 25 -6.07 3.43 -14.13
N PRO A 26 -5.70 3.21 -12.86
CA PRO A 26 -6.66 2.71 -11.88
C PRO A 26 -7.69 3.79 -11.51
N PRO A 27 -8.80 3.42 -10.85
CA PRO A 27 -9.71 4.40 -10.27
C PRO A 27 -8.98 5.40 -9.37
N SER A 28 -9.49 6.64 -9.31
CA SER A 28 -8.89 7.70 -8.48
C SER A 28 -8.81 7.32 -7.00
N SER A 29 -9.76 6.51 -6.51
CA SER A 29 -9.76 5.96 -5.15
C SER A 29 -8.57 5.04 -4.88
N VAL A 30 -8.20 4.19 -5.85
CA VAL A 30 -7.04 3.30 -5.76
C VAL A 30 -5.74 4.09 -5.78
N LYS A 31 -5.67 5.12 -6.62
CA LYS A 31 -4.52 6.03 -6.67
C LYS A 31 -4.33 6.77 -5.33
N ALA A 32 -5.39 7.37 -4.79
CA ALA A 32 -5.34 8.06 -3.49
C ALA A 32 -4.94 7.10 -2.34
N ALA A 33 -5.46 5.87 -2.33
CA ALA A 33 -5.08 4.89 -1.33
C ALA A 33 -3.61 4.43 -1.48
N THR A 34 -3.09 4.38 -2.72
CA THR A 34 -1.68 4.11 -3.00
C THR A 34 -0.79 5.25 -2.50
N GLU A 35 -1.19 6.51 -2.70
CA GLU A 35 -0.49 7.71 -2.18
C GLU A 35 -0.36 7.66 -0.66
N VAL A 36 -1.48 7.43 0.04
CA VAL A 36 -1.50 7.31 1.51
C VAL A 36 -0.60 6.19 2.00
N LEU A 37 -0.61 5.04 1.34
CA LEU A 37 0.24 3.92 1.72
C LEU A 37 1.73 4.25 1.58
N VAL A 38 2.13 4.87 0.46
CA VAL A 38 3.52 5.27 0.20
C VAL A 38 3.99 6.29 1.25
N GLU A 39 3.15 7.29 1.57
CA GLU A 39 3.46 8.29 2.60
C GLU A 39 3.70 7.65 3.97
N LYS A 40 2.79 6.76 4.40
CA LYS A 40 2.94 6.09 5.70
C LYS A 40 4.16 5.17 5.74
N LEU A 41 4.39 4.37 4.71
CA LEU A 41 5.54 3.46 4.65
C LEU A 41 6.88 4.22 4.69
N ALA A 42 6.96 5.44 4.16
CA ALA A 42 8.15 6.28 4.23
C ALA A 42 8.55 6.67 5.67
N SER A 43 7.61 6.64 6.61
CA SER A 43 7.81 7.01 8.02
C SER A 43 8.07 5.83 8.95
N ILE A 44 7.95 4.60 8.45
CA ILE A 44 8.07 3.37 9.23
C ILE A 44 9.50 2.82 9.08
N ASP A 45 10.01 2.14 10.13
CA ASP A 45 11.28 1.43 10.05
C ASP A 45 11.25 0.43 8.88
N ALA A 46 12.26 0.48 8.01
CA ALA A 46 12.29 -0.36 6.82
C ALA A 46 12.18 -1.85 7.16
N THR A 47 12.67 -2.30 8.32
CA THR A 47 12.61 -3.70 8.76
C THR A 47 11.27 -4.14 9.33
N GLU A 48 10.34 -3.21 9.58
CA GLU A 48 9.02 -3.50 10.11
C GLU A 48 8.23 -4.44 9.18
N SER A 49 7.53 -5.41 9.78
CA SER A 49 6.65 -6.31 9.06
C SER A 49 5.31 -5.63 8.79
N ILE A 50 4.87 -5.68 7.54
CA ILE A 50 3.55 -5.24 7.09
C ILE A 50 2.75 -6.47 6.70
N GLU A 51 1.66 -6.72 7.41
CA GLU A 51 0.69 -7.73 7.04
C GLU A 51 -0.19 -7.21 5.90
N VAL A 52 -0.31 -8.03 4.85
CA VAL A 52 -1.20 -7.82 3.73
C VAL A 52 -2.35 -8.81 3.86
N SER A 53 -3.53 -8.26 4.14
CA SER A 53 -4.78 -9.00 4.34
C SER A 53 -5.72 -8.77 3.17
N PHE A 54 -6.23 -9.87 2.61
CA PHE A 54 -7.21 -9.87 1.53
C PHE A 54 -8.59 -10.11 2.13
N GLY A 55 -9.46 -9.11 2.05
CA GLY A 55 -10.84 -9.22 2.51
C GLY A 55 -11.74 -9.91 1.48
N ASN A 56 -13.03 -10.03 1.80
CA ASN A 56 -14.03 -10.46 0.81
C ASN A 56 -14.06 -9.45 -0.36
N GLY A 57 -13.87 -9.93 -1.58
CA GLY A 57 -13.78 -9.12 -2.80
C GLY A 57 -12.34 -8.75 -3.19
N THR A 58 -12.17 -7.65 -3.91
CA THR A 58 -10.88 -7.07 -4.37
C THR A 58 -10.27 -6.10 -3.33
N LYS A 59 -10.61 -6.28 -2.05
CA LYS A 59 -10.17 -5.41 -0.96
C LYS A 59 -8.87 -5.90 -0.36
N VAL A 60 -7.84 -5.06 -0.40
CA VAL A 60 -6.53 -5.30 0.21
C VAL A 60 -6.31 -4.31 1.35
N LYS A 61 -5.91 -4.82 2.52
CA LYS A 61 -5.50 -4.02 3.67
C LYS A 61 -4.02 -4.21 3.96
N TYR A 62 -3.35 -3.12 4.29
CA TYR A 62 -1.95 -3.10 4.72
C TYR A 62 -1.91 -2.72 6.19
N ILE A 63 -1.42 -3.62 7.04
CA ILE A 63 -1.51 -3.51 8.49
C ILE A 63 -0.10 -3.59 9.07
N ARG A 64 0.27 -2.63 9.90
CA ARG A 64 1.55 -2.65 10.60
C ARG A 64 1.53 -3.75 11.66
N SER A 65 2.42 -4.74 11.57
CA SER A 65 2.37 -5.92 12.44
C SER A 65 2.61 -5.60 13.92
N SER A 66 3.48 -4.64 14.24
CA SER A 66 3.80 -4.29 15.63
C SER A 66 2.69 -3.54 16.38
N THR A 67 1.81 -2.82 15.68
CA THR A 67 0.76 -1.98 16.30
C THR A 67 -0.66 -2.37 15.93
N GLY A 68 -0.86 -3.13 14.86
CA GLY A 68 -2.18 -3.39 14.28
C GLY A 68 -2.76 -2.18 13.53
N GLU A 69 -1.99 -1.11 13.31
CA GLU A 69 -2.46 0.06 12.56
C GLU A 69 -2.73 -0.30 11.09
N VAL A 70 -3.91 0.06 10.59
CA VAL A 70 -4.21 -0.01 9.15
C VAL A 70 -3.57 1.18 8.45
N LEU A 71 -2.57 0.91 7.61
CA LEU A 71 -1.86 1.92 6.85
C LEU A 71 -2.70 2.41 5.66
N ALA A 72 -3.28 1.47 4.90
CA ALA A 72 -4.20 1.78 3.82
C ALA A 72 -5.16 0.61 3.55
N GLU A 73 -6.30 0.94 2.96
CA GLU A 73 -7.23 -0.02 2.38
C GLU A 73 -7.44 0.33 0.90
N ILE A 74 -7.13 -0.61 0.00
CA ILE A 74 -7.31 -0.45 -1.43
C ILE A 74 -8.47 -1.37 -1.85
N ASN A 75 -9.49 -0.80 -2.47
CA ASN A 75 -10.59 -1.56 -3.07
C ASN A 75 -10.50 -1.35 -4.59
N GLU A 76 -10.36 -2.43 -5.37
CA GLU A 76 -10.66 -2.30 -6.81
C GLU A 76 -12.18 -2.14 -6.94
N GLY A 77 -12.62 -0.90 -7.12
CA GLY A 77 -14.02 -0.58 -7.42
C GLY A 77 -14.38 -0.97 -8.84
#